data_AF-A0A5B1ATA8-F1
#
_entry.id   AF-A0A5B1ATA8-F1
#
_cell.length_a   1.000
_cell.length_b   1.000
_cell.length_c   1.000
_cell.angle_alpha   90.00
_cell.angle_beta   90.00
_cell.angle_gamma   90.00
#
_symmetry.space_group_name_H-M   'P 1'
#
loop_
_entity.id
_entity.type
_entity.pdbx_description
1 polymer ?
#
loop_
_entity_poly.entity_id
_entity_poly.type
_entity_poly.pdbx_seq_one_letter_code
_entity_poly.pdbx_strand_id
1 'polypeptide(L)' 'HNQPIIDQPLTLQFPSKHHTDKNKPQFTLKTLRYTGTATITDPHAYRRAITTGIGRGLPYGAGLLLTTTKH' A
#
# COMPACT_ATOMS: atom_id res chain seq x y z
N HIS A 1 5.77 -23.33 2.07
CA HIS A 1 5.75 -22.11 1.25
C HIS A 1 4.64 -21.20 1.76
N ASN A 2 4.96 -20.13 2.51
CA ASN A 2 3.98 -19.15 2.98
C ASN A 2 3.78 -18.08 1.91
N GLN A 3 2.81 -18.28 1.02
CA GLN A 3 2.42 -17.23 0.08
C GLN A 3 1.44 -16.27 0.77
N PRO A 4 1.61 -14.95 0.62
CA PRO A 4 0.66 -13.98 1.12
C PRO A 4 -0.68 -14.13 0.39
N ILE A 5 -1.76 -13.93 1.12
CA ILE A 5 -3.12 -13.87 0.57
C ILE A 5 -3.34 -12.45 0.06
N ILE A 6 -3.94 -12.32 -1.12
CA ILE A 6 -4.42 -11.03 -1.62
C ILE A 6 -5.87 -10.88 -1.15
N ASP A 7 -6.06 -10.04 -0.14
CA ASP A 7 -7.34 -9.96 0.57
C ASP A 7 -8.45 -9.35 -0.29
N GLN A 8 -8.12 -8.33 -1.10
CA GLN A 8 -8.98 -7.67 -2.09
C GLN A 8 -8.23 -6.55 -2.82
N PRO A 9 -8.55 -6.27 -4.09
CA PRO A 9 -8.15 -5.02 -4.74
C PRO A 9 -8.89 -3.84 -4.13
N LEU A 10 -8.15 -2.80 -3.74
CA LEU A 10 -8.69 -1.53 -3.27
C LEU A 10 -8.39 -0.47 -4.33
N THR A 11 -9.41 0.23 -4.81
CA THR A 11 -9.21 1.36 -5.72
C THR A 11 -9.37 2.65 -4.94
N LEU A 12 -8.29 3.41 -4.81
CA LEU A 12 -8.30 4.71 -4.17
C LEU A 12 -8.69 5.77 -5.20
N GLN A 13 -9.72 6.55 -4.91
CA GLN A 13 -10.21 7.62 -5.76
C GLN A 13 -10.02 8.95 -5.03
N PHE A 14 -9.45 9.93 -5.74
CA PHE A 14 -9.14 11.24 -5.18
C PHE A 14 -9.93 12.32 -5.92
N PRO A 15 -10.78 13.09 -5.22
CA PRO A 15 -11.57 14.13 -5.85
C PRO A 15 -10.67 15.29 -6.31
N SER A 16 -11.03 15.89 -7.44
CA SER A 16 -10.42 17.14 -7.89
C SER A 16 -10.78 18.27 -6.91
N LYS A 17 -9.77 19.06 -6.51
CA LYS A 17 -9.94 20.24 -5.63
C LYS A 17 -10.93 21.28 -6.19
N HIS A 18 -11.17 21.28 -7.49
CA HIS A 18 -12.17 22.12 -8.14
C HIS A 18 -13.42 21.29 -8.40
N HIS A 19 -14.35 21.33 -7.44
CA HIS A 19 -15.57 20.51 -7.42
C HIS A 19 -16.62 20.92 -8.48
N THR A 20 -16.37 22.01 -9.21
CA THR A 20 -17.32 22.61 -10.15
C THR A 20 -17.13 22.19 -11.60
N ASP A 21 -15.98 21.60 -11.96
CA ASP A 21 -15.68 21.21 -13.34
C ASP A 21 -15.87 19.70 -13.54
N LYS A 22 -16.94 19.32 -14.26
CA LYS A 22 -17.28 17.92 -14.57
C LYS A 22 -16.26 17.25 -15.51
N ASN A 23 -15.42 18.01 -16.20
CA ASN A 23 -14.43 17.47 -17.14
C ASN A 23 -13.03 17.30 -16.54
N LYS A 24 -12.83 17.62 -15.25
CA LYS A 24 -11.51 17.45 -14.64
C LYS A 24 -11.19 15.97 -14.38
N PRO A 25 -9.95 15.51 -14.68
CA PRO A 25 -9.56 14.14 -14.44
C PRO A 25 -9.60 13.82 -12.94
N GLN A 26 -10.34 12.77 -12.59
CA GLN A 26 -10.28 12.16 -11.27
C GLN A 26 -9.04 11.27 -11.19
N PHE A 27 -8.25 11.42 -10.13
CA PHE A 27 -7.08 10.57 -9.93
C PHE A 27 -7.52 9.25 -9.29
N THR A 28 -7.20 8.14 -9.95
CA THR A 28 -7.53 6.78 -9.50
C THR A 28 -6.26 5.96 -9.35
N LEU A 29 -6.07 5.32 -8.20
CA LEU A 29 -4.96 4.43 -7.91
C LEU A 29 -5.47 3.02 -7.60
N LYS A 30 -5.14 2.05 -8.46
CA LYS A 30 -5.45 0.63 -8.22
C LYS A 30 -4.40 0.05 -7.26
N THR A 31 -4.84 -0.52 -6.13
CA THR A 31 -3.97 -1.13 -5.12
C THR A 31 -4.43 -2.55 -4.79
N LEU A 32 -3.53 -3.34 -4.21
CA LEU A 32 -3.79 -4.68 -3.69
C LEU A 32 -3.41 -4.72 -2.21
N ARG A 33 -4.23 -5.37 -1.38
CA ARG A 33 -3.87 -5.64 0.01
C ARG A 33 -3.28 -7.05 0.14
N TYR A 34 -2.07 -7.13 0.68
CA TYR A 34 -1.40 -8.39 0.99
C TYR A 34 -1.46 -8.65 2.49
N THR A 35 -1.88 -9.85 2.88
CA THR A 35 -1.88 -10.33 4.26
C THR A 35 -1.18 -11.66 4.35
N GLY A 36 -0.37 -11.87 5.38
CA GLY A 36 0.31 -13.14 5.58
C GLY A 36 1.40 -13.07 6.62
N THR A 37 2.22 -14.11 6.63
CA THR A 37 3.41 -14.18 7.47
C THR A 37 4.65 -14.18 6.57
N ALA A 38 5.68 -13.48 7.01
CA ALA A 38 6.95 -13.38 6.29
C ALA A 38 8.11 -13.63 7.25
N THR A 39 9.17 -14.25 6.74
CA THR A 39 10.43 -14.40 7.46
C THR A 39 11.34 -13.23 7.12
N ILE A 40 11.85 -12.53 8.13
CA ILE A 40 12.83 -11.45 7.94
C ILE A 40 14.18 -12.08 7.61
N THR A 41 14.70 -11.80 6.41
CA THR A 41 16.01 -12.29 5.96
C THR A 41 17.13 -11.25 6.09
N ASP A 42 16.78 -9.96 6.01
CA ASP A 42 17.68 -8.83 6.21
C ASP A 42 17.01 -7.77 7.12
N PRO A 43 17.50 -7.59 8.37
CA PRO A 43 16.95 -6.60 9.30
C PRO A 43 17.05 -5.14 8.82
N HIS A 44 18.09 -4.77 8.08
CA HIS A 44 18.27 -3.41 7.59
C HIS A 44 17.33 -3.10 6.42
N ALA A 45 17.18 -4.05 5.50
CA ALA A 45 16.19 -3.93 4.43
C ALA A 45 14.75 -3.86 4.99
N TYR A 46 14.44 -4.70 5.98
CA TYR A 46 13.16 -4.65 6.68
C TYR A 46 12.90 -3.29 7.33
N ARG A 47 13.86 -2.76 8.10
CA ARG A 47 13.74 -1.44 8.73
C ARG A 47 13.49 -0.33 7.71
N ARG A 48 14.19 -0.35 6.57
CA ARG A 48 13.93 0.62 5.49
C ARG A 48 12.52 0.47 4.96
N ALA A 49 12.12 -0.74 4.58
CA ALA A 49 10.80 -1.01 4.02
C ALA A 49 9.65 -0.53 4.91
N ILE A 50 9.71 -0.74 6.24
CA ILE A 50 8.65 -0.29 7.16
C ILE A 50 8.62 1.22 7.38
N THR A 51 9.77 1.91 7.24
CA THR A 51 9.88 3.35 7.53
C THR A 51 9.65 4.21 6.29
N THR A 52 10.09 3.74 5.13
CA THR A 52 9.94 4.46 3.85
C THR A 52 8.70 4.02 3.08
N GLY A 53 8.15 2.86 3.44
CA GLY A 53 7.15 2.17 2.62
C GLY A 53 7.77 1.49 1.39
N ILE A 54 6.95 0.69 0.72
CA ILE A 54 7.31 -0.15 -0.43
C ILE A 54 6.53 0.32 -1.67
N GLY A 55 7.22 0.54 -2.77
CA GLY A 55 6.61 0.80 -4.08
C GLY A 55 6.21 2.26 -4.31
N ARG A 56 5.23 2.46 -5.22
CA ARG A 56 4.74 3.77 -5.66
C ARG A 56 3.39 4.09 -5.01
N GLY A 57 3.02 5.36 -4.98
CA GLY A 57 1.75 5.80 -4.38
C GLY A 57 1.81 5.98 -2.85
N LEU A 58 3.01 6.12 -2.29
CA LEU A 58 3.24 6.34 -0.85
C LEU A 58 2.44 7.52 -0.28
N PRO A 59 2.36 8.70 -0.94
CA PRO A 59 1.57 9.82 -0.42
C PRO A 59 0.05 9.56 -0.41
N TYR A 60 -0.39 8.48 -1.07
CA TYR A 60 -1.79 8.14 -1.28
C TYR A 60 -2.23 6.96 -0.38
N GLY A 61 -1.45 6.60 0.64
CA GLY A 61 -1.80 5.52 1.57
C GLY A 61 -1.51 4.12 1.06
N ALA A 62 -0.81 3.98 -0.07
CA ALA A 62 -0.27 2.69 -0.54
C ALA A 62 1.16 2.47 -0.01
N GLY A 63 1.61 1.22 0.02
CA GLY A 63 3.00 0.86 0.32
C GLY A 63 3.37 0.82 1.81
N LEU A 64 2.44 1.04 2.72
CA LEU A 64 2.69 0.83 4.15
C LEU A 64 2.73 -0.68 4.46
N LEU A 65 3.80 -1.11 5.12
CA LEU A 65 3.91 -2.47 5.64
C LEU A 65 3.61 -2.50 7.13
N LEU A 66 2.65 -3.32 7.52
CA LEU A 66 2.28 -3.55 8.91
C LEU A 66 2.64 -4.98 9.28
N THR A 67 3.37 -5.13 10.39
CA THR A 67 3.79 -6.44 10.89
C THR A 67 3.60 -6.49 12.38
N THR A 68 3.13 -7.63 12.88
CA THR A 68 3.16 -7.95 14.29
C THR A 68 4.15 -9.10 14.50
N THR A 69 4.76 -9.15 15.67
CA THR A 69 5.52 -10.33 16.06
C THR A 69 4.50 -11.37 16.53
N LYS A 70 4.64 -12.60 16.05
CA LYS A 70 3.94 -13.73 16.66
C LYS A 70 4.67 -14.03 17.97
N HIS A 71 4.02 -13.81 19.11
CA HIS A 71 4.51 -14.26 20.41
C HIS A 71 4.51 -15.79 20.48
#